data_AF-A0A3D5HP20-F1
#
_entry.id   AF-A0A3D5HP20-F1
#
_cell.length_a   1.000
_cell.length_b   1.000
_cell.length_c   1.000
_cell.angle_alpha   90.00
_cell.angle_beta   90.00
_cell.angle_gamma   90.00
#
_symmetry.space_group_name_H-M   'P 1'
#
loop_
_entity.id
_entity.type
_entity.pdbx_description
1 polymer ?
#
loop_
_entity_poly.entity_id
_entity_poly.type
_entity_poly.pdbx_seq_one_letter_code
_entity_poly.pdbx_strand_id
1 'polypeptide(L)'
;MKNNSHNYSPESLMMSYGYKPELSEGAIKPPIFQTSTFVFKTAEEGKAFFEVAYGLRSKGENEEQGLIYSRINNPNLEILENRLCLWDRSDDCAVFESGMS
;
A
#
# COMPACT_ATOMS: atom_id res chain seq x y z
N MET A 1 -12.96 -5.68 -9.48
CA MET A 1 -14.30 -5.13 -9.75
C MET A 1 -14.17 -4.04 -10.81
N LYS A 2 -14.99 -4.10 -11.86
CA LYS A 2 -15.00 -3.18 -13.00
C LYS A 2 -15.46 -1.78 -12.55
N ASN A 3 -14.88 -0.75 -13.18
CA ASN A 3 -15.28 0.65 -13.14
C ASN A 3 -16.78 0.83 -12.91
N ASN A 4 -17.15 1.27 -11.71
CA ASN A 4 -18.46 1.82 -11.44
C ASN A 4 -18.25 3.29 -11.12
N SER A 5 -18.68 4.17 -12.01
CA SER A 5 -18.64 5.63 -11.89
C SER A 5 -19.66 6.13 -10.89
N HIS A 6 -19.70 5.52 -9.70
CA HIS A 6 -20.41 6.04 -8.56
C HIS A 6 -19.38 6.70 -7.66
N ASN A 7 -19.46 8.03 -7.57
CA ASN A 7 -18.68 8.79 -6.62
C ASN A 7 -19.28 8.53 -5.24
N TYR A 8 -18.83 7.44 -4.60
CA TYR A 8 -19.22 7.11 -3.24
C TYR A 8 -18.67 8.16 -2.27
N SER A 9 -19.38 8.39 -1.18
CA SER A 9 -18.89 9.27 -0.13
C SER A 9 -17.67 8.63 0.56
N PRO A 10 -16.74 9.43 1.14
CA PRO A 10 -15.59 8.91 1.86
C PRO A 10 -15.96 7.88 2.93
N GLU A 11 -17.06 8.07 3.66
CA GLU A 11 -17.55 7.13 4.69
C GLU A 11 -17.84 5.73 4.12
N SER A 12 -18.41 5.67 2.92
CA SER A 12 -18.66 4.38 2.24
C SER A 12 -17.35 3.74 1.79
N LEU A 13 -16.43 4.55 1.26
CA LEU A 13 -15.13 4.10 0.77
C LEU A 13 -14.21 3.63 1.92
N MET A 14 -14.30 4.22 3.12
CA MET A 14 -13.52 3.79 4.29
C MET A 14 -13.73 2.32 4.65
N MET A 15 -14.87 1.73 4.26
CA MET A 15 -15.19 0.33 4.55
C MET A 15 -14.38 -0.65 3.69
N SER A 16 -14.01 -0.29 2.46
CA SER A 16 -13.49 -1.26 1.47
C SER A 16 -12.38 -0.75 0.54
N TYR A 17 -12.18 0.57 0.43
CA TYR A 17 -11.16 1.14 -0.47
C TYR A 17 -9.76 0.63 -0.10
N GLY A 18 -8.96 0.35 -1.13
CA GLY A 18 -7.61 -0.19 -1.00
C GLY A 18 -7.52 -1.67 -0.61
N TYR A 19 -8.64 -2.38 -0.40
CA TYR A 19 -8.63 -3.78 0.04
C TYR A 19 -9.43 -4.71 -0.87
N LYS A 20 -8.85 -5.86 -1.22
CA LYS A 20 -9.48 -6.92 -2.01
C LYS A 20 -9.44 -8.23 -1.22
N PRO A 21 -10.56 -8.71 -0.66
CA PRO A 21 -10.60 -9.93 0.15
C PRO A 21 -10.05 -11.17 -0.57
N GLU A 22 -10.16 -11.23 -1.89
CA GLU A 22 -9.71 -12.37 -2.71
C GLU A 22 -8.19 -12.54 -2.70
N LEU A 23 -7.44 -11.49 -2.34
CA LEU A 23 -5.99 -11.53 -2.15
C LEU A 23 -5.58 -11.93 -0.73
N SER A 24 -6.54 -12.28 0.12
CA SER A 24 -6.31 -12.56 1.55
C SER A 24 -7.28 -13.64 2.06
N GLU A 25 -7.38 -14.76 1.32
CA GLU A 25 -8.19 -15.94 1.70
C GLU A 25 -9.68 -15.63 1.96
N GLY A 26 -10.21 -14.55 1.36
CA GLY A 26 -11.58 -14.10 1.56
C GLY A 26 -11.83 -13.41 2.91
N ALA A 27 -10.78 -13.02 3.64
CA ALA A 27 -10.95 -12.33 4.91
C ALA A 27 -11.67 -10.98 4.71
N ILE A 28 -12.73 -10.73 5.48
CA ILE A 28 -13.49 -9.48 5.36
C ILE A 28 -12.73 -8.27 5.93
N LYS A 29 -11.84 -8.51 6.90
CA LYS A 29 -10.93 -7.52 7.47
C LYS A 29 -9.52 -7.80 6.96
N PRO A 30 -8.74 -6.77 6.59
CA PRO A 30 -7.33 -6.94 6.25
C PRO A 30 -6.59 -7.67 7.38
N PRO A 31 -5.83 -8.74 7.09
CA PRO A 31 -4.94 -9.36 8.07
C PRO A 31 -3.90 -8.36 8.58
N ILE A 32 -3.49 -8.49 9.84
CA ILE A 32 -2.45 -7.62 10.42
C ILE A 32 -1.07 -8.17 10.02
N PHE A 33 -0.33 -7.40 9.21
CA PHE A 33 1.05 -7.66 8.82
C PHE A 33 2.01 -7.10 9.88
N GLN A 34 2.04 -7.76 11.03
CA GLN A 34 2.97 -7.45 12.12
C GLN A 34 4.34 -8.10 11.89
N THR A 35 5.05 -7.61 10.87
CA THR A 35 6.42 -8.02 10.53
C THR A 35 7.28 -6.80 10.26
N SER A 36 8.59 -6.94 10.40
CA SER A 36 9.55 -5.90 10.03
C SER A 36 10.05 -6.05 8.60
N THR A 37 10.27 -7.27 8.12
CA THR A 37 10.90 -7.56 6.81
C THR A 37 10.01 -8.46 5.94
N PHE A 38 10.24 -8.38 4.64
CA PHE A 38 9.58 -9.21 3.62
C PHE A 38 10.62 -9.99 2.81
N VAL A 39 10.22 -11.16 2.31
CA VAL A 39 11.09 -12.07 1.57
C VAL A 39 11.07 -11.74 0.06
N PHE A 40 12.23 -11.79 -0.58
CA PHE A 40 12.37 -11.69 -2.03
C PHE A 40 12.47 -13.08 -2.65
N LYS A 41 11.98 -13.26 -3.87
CA LYS A 41 12.12 -14.52 -4.61
C LYS A 41 13.56 -14.71 -5.08
N THR A 42 14.23 -13.62 -5.47
CA THR A 42 15.64 -13.63 -5.87
C THR A 42 16.40 -12.43 -5.29
N ALA A 43 17.73 -12.50 -5.30
CA ALA A 43 18.57 -11.40 -4.84
C ALA A 43 18.46 -10.17 -5.76
N GLU A 44 18.32 -10.40 -7.07
CA GLU A 44 18.15 -9.37 -8.09
C GLU A 44 16.84 -8.60 -7.91
N GLU A 45 15.76 -9.30 -7.56
CA GLU A 45 14.46 -8.68 -7.25
C GLU A 45 14.57 -7.78 -6.01
N GLY A 46 15.21 -8.26 -4.95
CA GLY A 46 15.47 -7.44 -3.76
C GLY A 46 16.26 -6.17 -4.08
N LYS A 47 17.36 -6.30 -4.85
CA LYS A 47 18.14 -5.15 -5.32
C LYS A 47 17.26 -4.16 -6.11
N ALA A 48 16.47 -4.68 -7.04
CA ALA A 48 15.59 -3.88 -7.89
C ALA A 48 14.58 -3.06 -7.07
N PHE A 49 13.96 -3.66 -6.04
CA PHE A 49 13.01 -2.95 -5.16
C PHE A 49 13.68 -1.83 -4.36
N PHE A 50 14.90 -2.05 -3.83
CA PHE A 50 15.63 -1.00 -3.12
C PHE A 50 16.05 0.16 -4.03
N GLU A 51 16.46 -0.11 -5.27
CA GLU A 51 16.81 0.95 -6.22
C GLU A 51 15.62 1.88 -6.53
N VAL A 52 14.41 1.32 -6.65
CA VAL A 52 13.19 2.10 -6.85
C VAL A 52 12.82 2.86 -5.58
N ALA A 53 12.80 2.19 -4.42
CA ALA A 53 12.39 2.79 -3.15
C ALA A 53 13.29 3.97 -2.72
N TYR A 54 14.59 3.91 -3.05
CA TYR A 54 15.53 5.01 -2.77
C TYR A 54 15.66 6.01 -3.92
N GLY A 55 14.86 5.88 -4.99
CA GLY A 55 14.89 6.78 -6.14
C GLY A 55 16.20 6.72 -6.95
N LEU A 56 16.97 5.64 -6.83
CA LEU A 56 18.17 5.41 -7.63
C LEU A 56 17.84 5.14 -9.10
N ARG A 57 16.62 4.66 -9.38
CA ARG A 57 16.04 4.59 -10.72
C ARG A 57 14.52 4.73 -10.67
N SER A 58 13.95 5.10 -11.80
CA SER A 58 12.49 5.07 -11.98
C SER A 58 11.99 3.63 -12.08
N LYS A 59 10.77 3.42 -11.56
CA LYS A 59 10.00 2.19 -11.72
C LYS A 59 9.66 1.98 -13.20
N GLY A 60 9.84 0.76 -13.71
CA GLY A 60 9.44 0.41 -15.07
C GLY A 60 7.91 0.42 -15.24
N GLU A 61 7.42 0.56 -16.49
CA GLU A 61 5.97 0.67 -16.77
C GLU A 61 5.13 -0.47 -16.19
N ASN A 62 5.68 -1.70 -16.16
CA ASN A 62 5.01 -2.89 -15.64
C ASN A 62 5.70 -3.50 -14.42
N GLU A 63 6.64 -2.77 -13.83
CA GLU A 63 7.26 -3.22 -12.59
C GLU A 63 6.27 -3.00 -11.44
N GLU A 64 6.11 -3.96 -10.53
CA GLU A 64 5.39 -3.72 -9.29
C GLU A 64 6.37 -3.34 -8.18
N GLN A 65 5.99 -2.39 -7.34
CA GLN A 65 6.81 -2.07 -6.17
C GLN A 65 6.53 -3.15 -5.13
N GLY A 66 7.55 -3.94 -4.82
CA GLY A 66 7.45 -4.99 -3.80
C GLY A 66 7.47 -4.44 -2.38
N LEU A 67 7.16 -5.33 -1.45
CA LEU A 67 7.34 -5.09 -0.02
C LEU A 67 8.80 -5.36 0.35
N ILE A 68 9.40 -4.47 1.14
CA ILE A 68 10.84 -4.51 1.45
C ILE A 68 11.04 -4.63 2.96
N TYR A 69 10.64 -3.57 3.65
CA TYR A 69 10.86 -3.37 5.08
C TYR A 69 9.80 -2.40 5.60
N SER A 70 9.15 -2.71 6.71
CA SER A 70 7.97 -1.97 7.21
C SER A 70 8.22 -0.49 7.51
N ARG A 71 9.47 -0.05 7.68
CA ARG A 71 9.82 1.39 7.79
C ARG A 71 9.67 2.14 6.47
N ILE A 72 9.74 1.43 5.35
CA ILE A 72 9.59 1.99 3.99
C ILE A 72 8.15 1.77 3.53
N ASN A 73 7.64 0.54 3.62
CA ASN A 73 6.27 0.22 3.26
C ASN A 73 5.72 -1.00 3.99
N ASN A 74 4.43 -0.95 4.35
CA ASN A 74 3.71 -2.04 5.01
C ASN A 74 2.28 -2.12 4.47
N PRO A 75 1.73 -3.31 4.15
CA PRO A 75 0.41 -3.44 3.53
C PRO A 75 -0.74 -2.81 4.34
N ASN A 76 -0.66 -2.84 5.67
CA ASN A 76 -1.70 -2.22 6.49
C ASN A 76 -1.60 -0.70 6.48
N LEU A 77 -0.38 -0.16 6.46
CA LEU A 77 -0.15 1.28 6.37
C LEU A 77 -0.54 1.81 5.00
N GLU A 78 -0.19 1.10 3.91
CA GLU A 78 -0.59 1.48 2.55
C GLU A 78 -2.12 1.56 2.40
N ILE A 79 -2.88 0.63 3.02
CA ILE A 79 -4.35 0.70 3.04
C ILE A 79 -4.84 1.93 3.82
N LEU A 80 -4.20 2.25 4.95
CA LEU A 80 -4.55 3.40 5.77
C LEU A 80 -4.26 4.73 5.03
N GLU A 81 -3.07 4.86 4.46
CA GLU A 81 -2.63 6.01 3.65
C GLU A 81 -3.60 6.28 2.51
N ASN A 82 -3.88 5.26 1.70
CA ASN A 82 -4.84 5.35 0.60
C ASN A 82 -6.24 5.78 1.05
N ARG A 83 -6.66 5.40 2.26
CA ARG A 83 -7.96 5.77 2.81
C ARG A 83 -7.99 7.19 3.36
N LEU A 84 -6.89 7.67 3.93
CA LEU A 84 -6.78 9.06 4.39
C LEU A 84 -6.84 10.04 3.21
N CYS A 85 -6.24 9.70 2.07
CA CYS A 85 -6.34 10.50 0.84
C CYS A 85 -7.79 10.83 0.43
N LEU A 86 -8.73 9.93 0.72
CA LEU A 86 -10.15 10.12 0.39
C LEU A 86 -10.78 11.32 1.13
N TRP A 87 -10.33 11.59 2.35
CA TRP A 87 -10.84 12.69 3.17
C TRP A 87 -10.20 14.01 2.78
N ASP A 88 -8.88 14.01 2.58
CA ASP A 88 -8.13 15.22 2.26
C ASP A 88 -8.16 15.59 0.78
N ARG A 89 -8.71 14.71 -0.07
CA ARG A 89 -8.67 14.82 -1.53
C ARG A 89 -7.24 15.01 -2.04
N SER A 90 -6.30 14.30 -1.42
CA SER A 90 -4.89 14.32 -1.79
C SER A 90 -4.58 13.19 -2.77
N ASP A 91 -3.52 13.38 -3.55
CA ASP A 91 -3.01 12.34 -4.46
C ASP A 91 -2.29 11.22 -3.70
N ASP A 92 -1.66 11.56 -2.57
CA ASP A 92 -0.86 10.63 -1.77
C ASP A 92 -0.90 10.98 -0.26
N CYS A 93 -0.47 10.04 0.59
CA CYS A 93 -0.43 10.15 2.05
C CYS A 93 0.71 9.29 2.61
N ALA A 94 1.32 9.76 3.70
CA ALA A 94 2.29 8.99 4.47
C ALA A 94 1.88 8.99 5.94
N VAL A 95 1.93 7.81 6.59
CA VAL A 95 1.61 7.65 8.01
C VAL A 95 2.89 7.49 8.82
N PHE A 96 2.97 8.27 9.89
CA PHE A 96 4.10 8.26 10.84
C PHE A 96 3.66 7.75 12.20
N GLU A 97 4.64 7.45 13.06
CA GLU A 97 4.39 6.96 14.41
C GLU A 97 3.68 8.00 15.31
N SER A 98 3.77 9.28 14.97
CA SER A 98 3.11 10.36 15.71
C SER A 98 2.83 11.57 14.82
N GLY A 99 2.06 12.53 15.33
CA GLY A 99 1.85 13.82 14.65
C GLY A 99 2.99 14.84 14.81
N MET A 100 3.98 14.56 15.68
CA MET A 100 5.15 15.45 15.89
C MET A 100 6.34 15.08 14.99
N SER A 101 6.28 13.91 14.38
CA SER A 101 7.34 13.24 13.59
C SER A 101 7.78 14.05 12.38
#